data_AF-A0A453DWW2-F1
#
_entry.id   AF-A0A453DWW2-F1
#
_cell.length_a   1.000
_cell.length_b   1.000
_cell.length_c   1.000
_cell.angle_alpha   90.00
_cell.angle_beta   90.00
_cell.angle_gamma   90.00
#
_symmetry.space_group_name_H-M   'P 1'
#
loop_
_entity.id
_entity.type
_entity.pdbx_description
1 polymer ?
#
loop_
_entity_poly.entity_id
_entity_poly.type
_entity_poly.pdbx_seq_one_letter_code
_entity_poly.pdbx_strand_id
1 'polypeptide(L)'
;KSKGCNFPGMHPLAKKNQVPLNCWLMLLEHEDFYRYIPQCGDEVMYLPEGHEAYLNGMRLSDSCPCDRIKDLKAVELCRIEGLGYSAYGESCCTLALKFIDDTSSGFGKQFIITLLELADFSDFLVERTRFEATIVQNWTIRDKCKVWCMDDGEGERSWWEGHVLAITPDSPDFPESPWLKYAIQFYDGSDFLYSPWELHAAGPLVPWKHPHIDSSIRNKLLSAMTTLQKMSHKNQDYYGVLKLDTVVGESDFINR
;
A
#
# COMPACT_ATOMS: atom_id res chain seq x y z
N LYS A 1 -14.29 3.02 -48.08
CA LYS A 1 -15.11 2.01 -47.36
C LYS A 1 -14.35 1.54 -46.13
N SER A 2 -14.39 2.29 -45.03
CA SER A 2 -14.04 1.78 -43.70
C SER A 2 -15.34 1.50 -42.95
N LYS A 3 -15.46 0.30 -42.40
CA LYS A 3 -16.58 -0.11 -41.56
C LYS A 3 -16.29 0.38 -40.15
N GLY A 4 -17.19 1.18 -39.60
CA GLY A 4 -17.20 1.55 -38.20
C GLY A 4 -17.57 0.37 -37.31
N CYS A 5 -16.89 0.23 -36.18
CA CYS A 5 -17.33 -0.57 -35.07
C CYS A 5 -18.02 0.37 -34.08
N ASN A 6 -19.35 0.33 -34.09
CA ASN A 6 -20.21 0.85 -33.03
C ASN A 6 -20.04 -0.04 -31.79
N PHE A 7 -19.70 0.55 -30.65
CA PHE A 7 -19.99 -0.04 -29.34
C PHE A 7 -21.26 0.62 -28.78
N PRO A 8 -22.28 -0.16 -28.38
CA PRO A 8 -23.52 0.38 -27.84
C PRO A 8 -23.42 0.62 -26.33
N GLY A 9 -23.99 1.74 -25.87
CA GLY A 9 -24.50 1.86 -24.51
C GLY A 9 -23.83 2.89 -23.60
N MET A 10 -23.77 4.17 -23.99
CA MET A 10 -23.79 5.24 -22.97
C MET A 10 -25.21 5.34 -22.41
N HIS A 11 -25.46 4.68 -21.28
CA HIS A 11 -26.62 5.00 -20.47
C HIS A 11 -26.43 6.39 -19.81
N PRO A 12 -27.42 7.31 -19.90
CA PRO A 12 -27.30 8.64 -19.31
C PRO A 12 -27.53 8.62 -17.79
N LEU A 13 -26.76 9.45 -17.08
CA LEU A 13 -27.05 10.00 -15.75
C LEU A 13 -27.44 8.98 -14.66
N ALA A 14 -26.43 8.35 -14.06
CA ALA A 14 -26.60 7.76 -12.73
C ALA A 14 -26.76 8.88 -11.69
N LYS A 15 -27.82 8.76 -10.88
CA LYS A 15 -28.24 9.65 -9.80
C LYS A 15 -27.04 10.01 -8.89
N LYS A 16 -27.07 11.22 -8.30
CA LYS A 16 -26.30 11.52 -7.08
C LYS A 16 -26.60 10.43 -6.05
N ASN A 17 -25.76 9.40 -5.99
CA ASN A 17 -25.81 8.43 -4.91
C ASN A 17 -25.59 9.22 -3.64
N GLN A 18 -26.53 9.11 -2.70
CA GLN A 18 -26.30 9.61 -1.35
C GLN A 18 -25.03 8.95 -0.87
N VAL A 19 -23.99 9.76 -0.66
CA VAL A 19 -22.73 9.29 -0.09
C VAL A 19 -23.08 8.61 1.24
N PRO A 20 -22.72 7.32 1.43
CA PRO A 20 -23.06 6.61 2.64
C PRO A 20 -22.57 7.38 3.87
N LEU A 21 -23.41 7.52 4.89
CA LEU A 21 -23.02 8.15 6.15
C LEU A 21 -21.76 7.44 6.68
N ASN A 22 -20.74 8.20 7.06
CA ASN A 22 -19.43 7.69 7.50
C ASN A 22 -18.56 7.05 6.40
N CYS A 23 -18.77 7.39 5.12
CA CYS A 23 -17.91 6.92 4.03
C CYS A 23 -16.43 7.25 4.25
N TRP A 24 -16.11 8.40 4.84
CA TRP A 24 -14.73 8.81 5.11
C TRP A 24 -14.02 7.94 6.15
N LEU A 25 -14.78 7.18 6.96
CA LEU A 25 -14.23 6.24 7.92
C LEU A 25 -13.87 4.89 7.29
N MET A 26 -14.26 4.63 6.04
CA MET A 26 -14.02 3.37 5.38
C MET A 26 -13.45 3.58 3.97
N LEU A 27 -12.54 2.69 3.57
CA LEU A 27 -12.19 2.59 2.18
C LEU A 27 -13.35 1.88 1.45
N LEU A 28 -14.02 2.58 0.54
CA LEU A 28 -15.23 2.08 -0.14
C LEU A 28 -14.89 1.34 -1.43
N GLU A 29 -13.88 1.80 -2.15
CA GLU A 29 -13.33 1.20 -3.35
C GLU A 29 -11.82 1.09 -3.16
N HIS A 30 -11.22 0.04 -3.71
CA HIS A 30 -9.76 -0.04 -3.81
C HIS A 30 -9.42 0.50 -5.19
N GLU A 31 -8.49 1.45 -5.25
CA GLU A 31 -7.96 1.94 -6.53
C GLU A 31 -7.40 0.78 -7.35
N ASP A 32 -7.47 0.90 -8.69
CA ASP A 32 -6.94 -0.12 -9.61
C ASP A 32 -5.46 -0.39 -9.33
N PHE A 33 -4.74 0.61 -8.81
CA PHE A 33 -3.41 0.47 -8.27
C PHE A 33 -3.46 0.31 -6.76
N TYR A 34 -2.88 -0.78 -6.28
CA TYR A 34 -2.88 -1.04 -4.86
C TYR A 34 -1.86 -0.13 -4.15
N ARG A 35 -2.33 0.63 -3.16
CA ARG A 35 -1.52 1.38 -2.19
C ARG A 35 -1.75 0.81 -0.79
N TYR A 36 -0.69 0.41 -0.10
CA TYR A 36 -0.81 -0.04 1.29
C TYR A 36 -1.08 1.16 2.20
N ILE A 37 -2.14 1.09 3.01
CA ILE A 37 -2.47 2.07 4.05
C ILE A 37 -2.34 1.36 5.41
N PRO A 38 -1.23 1.58 6.14
CA PRO A 38 -0.95 0.86 7.38
C PRO A 38 -2.03 1.02 8.44
N GLN A 39 -2.48 -0.09 9.05
CA GLN A 39 -3.37 -0.09 10.20
C GLN A 39 -2.73 -0.75 11.42
N CYS A 40 -3.15 -0.33 12.61
CA CYS A 40 -2.73 -0.97 13.85
C CYS A 40 -3.29 -2.41 13.90
N GLY A 41 -2.42 -3.37 14.18
CA GLY A 41 -2.71 -4.80 14.20
C GLY A 41 -2.40 -5.52 12.89
N ASP A 42 -2.05 -4.81 11.81
CA ASP A 42 -1.67 -5.44 10.54
C ASP A 42 -0.43 -6.32 10.70
N GLU A 43 -0.44 -7.45 10.00
CA GLU A 43 0.74 -8.29 9.80
C GLU A 43 1.37 -7.98 8.44
N VAL A 44 2.66 -7.68 8.45
CA VAL A 44 3.42 -7.19 7.31
C VAL A 44 4.74 -7.92 7.20
N MET A 45 5.20 -8.11 5.96
CA MET A 45 6.55 -8.52 5.66
C MET A 45 7.43 -7.28 5.54
N TYR A 46 8.38 -7.16 6.45
CA TYR A 46 9.38 -6.10 6.48
C TYR A 46 10.66 -6.57 5.78
N LEU A 47 11.17 -5.78 4.84
CA LEU A 47 12.41 -6.06 4.11
C LEU A 47 13.52 -5.12 4.57
N PRO A 48 14.54 -5.60 5.32
CA PRO A 48 15.64 -4.77 5.78
C PRO A 48 16.41 -4.09 4.66
N GLU A 49 16.72 -4.82 3.56
CA GLU A 49 17.42 -4.28 2.39
C GLU A 49 16.67 -3.08 1.77
N GLY A 50 15.36 -3.21 1.61
CA GLY A 50 14.54 -2.13 1.06
C GLY A 50 14.46 -0.92 1.98
N HIS A 51 14.48 -1.13 3.31
CA HIS A 51 14.55 -0.03 4.26
C HIS A 51 15.90 0.68 4.23
N GLU A 52 17.01 -0.04 4.13
CA GLU A 52 18.33 0.57 3.94
C GLU A 52 18.38 1.38 2.63
N ALA A 53 17.88 0.82 1.54
CA ALA A 53 17.80 1.50 0.25
C ALA A 53 16.92 2.77 0.33
N TYR A 54 15.82 2.72 1.08
CA TYR A 54 14.94 3.87 1.32
C TYR A 54 15.67 5.00 2.08
N LEU A 55 16.31 4.66 3.20
CA LEU A 55 17.06 5.63 4.02
C LEU A 55 18.17 6.30 3.21
N ASN A 56 18.91 5.50 2.43
CA ASN A 56 19.97 5.99 1.55
C ASN A 56 19.44 6.88 0.42
N GLY A 57 18.37 6.45 -0.25
CA GLY A 57 17.74 7.19 -1.36
C GLY A 57 17.17 8.54 -0.91
N MET A 58 16.56 8.57 0.27
CA MET A 58 15.99 9.78 0.88
C MET A 58 17.02 10.61 1.66
N ARG A 59 18.26 10.11 1.81
CA ARG A 59 19.34 10.74 2.60
C ARG A 59 18.93 11.02 4.05
N LEU A 60 18.14 10.11 4.63
CA LEU A 60 17.70 10.19 6.02
C LEU A 60 18.82 9.70 6.94
N SER A 61 18.92 10.32 8.11
CA SER A 61 19.91 9.95 9.13
C SER A 61 19.39 8.90 10.13
N ASP A 62 18.18 8.39 9.92
CA ASP A 62 17.59 7.35 10.77
C ASP A 62 18.36 6.03 10.63
N SER A 63 18.38 5.25 11.71
CA SER A 63 19.05 3.94 11.73
C SER A 63 18.09 2.84 11.32
N CYS A 64 18.55 1.93 10.46
CA CYS A 64 17.82 0.69 10.18
C CYS A 64 17.82 -0.22 11.43
N PRO A 65 16.77 -1.02 11.66
CA PRO A 65 16.78 -2.06 12.68
C PRO A 65 17.98 -3.00 12.59
N CYS A 66 18.46 -3.25 11.38
CA CYS A 66 19.64 -4.04 11.05
C CYS A 66 20.95 -3.49 11.64
N ASP A 67 21.04 -2.19 11.93
CA ASP A 67 22.19 -1.58 12.62
C ASP A 67 22.32 -2.05 14.08
N ARG A 68 21.21 -2.47 14.68
CA ARG A 68 21.12 -2.81 16.12
C ARG A 68 20.85 -4.29 16.36
N ILE A 69 20.17 -4.95 15.43
CA ILE A 69 19.81 -6.36 15.51
C ILE A 69 20.62 -7.10 14.45
N LYS A 70 21.59 -7.89 14.90
CA LYS A 70 22.40 -8.74 14.03
C LYS A 70 21.58 -9.93 13.54
N ASP A 71 21.95 -10.43 12.37
CA ASP A 71 21.42 -11.66 11.78
C ASP A 71 19.90 -11.62 11.59
N LEU A 72 19.35 -10.46 11.19
CA LEU A 72 17.99 -10.40 10.67
C LEU A 72 17.92 -11.16 9.34
N LYS A 73 16.77 -11.77 9.07
CA LYS A 73 16.48 -12.40 7.79
C LYS A 73 16.26 -11.34 6.72
N ALA A 74 16.38 -11.73 5.45
CA ALA A 74 16.05 -10.85 4.33
C ALA A 74 14.56 -10.43 4.32
N VAL A 75 13.69 -11.21 4.96
CA VAL A 75 12.27 -10.91 5.14
C VAL A 75 11.86 -11.24 6.57
N GLU A 76 11.28 -10.27 7.25
CA GLU A 76 10.91 -10.34 8.67
C GLU A 76 9.41 -10.14 8.85
N LEU A 77 8.73 -11.12 9.45
CA LEU A 77 7.31 -10.99 9.77
C LEU A 77 7.13 -10.07 10.98
N CYS A 78 6.46 -8.95 10.75
CA CYS A 78 6.20 -7.92 11.75
C CYS A 78 4.70 -7.70 11.96
N ARG A 79 4.37 -7.13 13.12
CA ARG A 79 3.05 -6.57 13.41
C ARG A 79 3.15 -5.08 13.67
N ILE A 80 2.20 -4.31 13.16
CA ILE A 80 2.06 -2.89 13.48
C ILE A 80 1.39 -2.76 14.85
N GLU A 81 2.11 -2.21 15.83
CA GLU A 81 1.62 -2.00 17.20
C GLU A 81 1.16 -0.55 17.42
N GLY A 82 1.57 0.37 16.55
CA GLY A 82 1.20 1.78 16.65
C GLY A 82 1.48 2.56 15.38
N LEU A 83 0.78 3.67 15.23
CA LEU A 83 0.89 4.59 14.10
C LEU A 83 0.73 6.02 14.58
N GLY A 84 1.46 6.94 13.97
CA GLY A 84 1.39 8.37 14.23
C GLY A 84 1.58 9.16 12.95
N TYR A 85 0.75 10.17 12.74
CA TYR A 85 0.84 11.06 11.58
C TYR A 85 1.32 12.44 12.02
N SER A 86 2.29 13.00 11.30
CA SER A 86 2.75 14.37 11.47
C SER A 86 2.54 15.13 10.17
N ALA A 87 1.95 16.32 10.25
CA ALA A 87 1.67 17.20 9.10
C ALA A 87 2.55 18.47 9.09
N TYR A 88 3.57 18.56 9.95
CA TYR A 88 4.45 19.73 10.01
C TYR A 88 5.59 19.62 8.99
N GLY A 89 5.42 20.25 7.83
CA GLY A 89 6.42 20.34 6.77
C GLY A 89 6.13 19.37 5.62
N GLU A 90 6.62 18.14 5.75
CA GLU A 90 6.25 17.02 4.89
C GLU A 90 5.40 16.05 5.70
N SER A 91 4.23 15.69 5.18
CA SER A 91 3.37 14.71 5.84
C SER A 91 4.10 13.38 5.92
N CYS A 92 4.23 12.84 7.13
CA CYS A 92 4.88 11.55 7.37
C CYS A 92 4.05 10.65 8.28
N CYS A 93 4.22 9.36 8.07
CA CYS A 93 3.63 8.29 8.85
C CYS A 93 4.74 7.59 9.65
N THR A 94 4.69 7.70 10.97
CA THR A 94 5.54 6.96 11.88
C THR A 94 4.85 5.67 12.29
N LEU A 95 5.49 4.53 12.07
CA LEU A 95 4.97 3.21 12.41
C LEU A 95 5.82 2.58 13.50
N ALA A 96 5.18 2.05 14.53
CA ALA A 96 5.81 1.21 15.54
C ALA A 96 5.54 -0.26 15.17
N LEU A 97 6.61 -1.02 14.92
CA LEU A 97 6.54 -2.41 14.50
C LEU A 97 7.16 -3.33 15.55
N LYS A 98 6.68 -4.56 15.58
CA LYS A 98 7.22 -5.64 16.41
C LYS A 98 7.48 -6.87 15.56
N PHE A 99 8.66 -7.47 15.71
CA PHE A 99 8.96 -8.77 15.11
C PHE A 99 8.14 -9.86 15.81
N ILE A 100 7.39 -10.66 15.05
CA ILE A 100 6.48 -11.69 15.59
C ILE A 100 6.82 -13.12 15.15
N ASP A 101 7.81 -13.32 14.28
CA ASP A 101 8.34 -14.64 13.94
C ASP A 101 9.33 -15.13 15.01
N ASP A 102 9.03 -16.25 15.65
CA ASP A 102 9.84 -16.83 16.74
C ASP A 102 11.19 -17.40 16.27
N THR A 103 11.34 -17.61 14.97
CA THR A 103 12.59 -18.03 14.35
C THR A 103 13.49 -16.86 13.93
N SER A 104 13.03 -15.61 14.12
CA SER A 104 13.81 -14.40 13.87
C SER A 104 14.72 -14.03 15.05
N SER A 105 15.92 -13.53 14.77
CA SER A 105 16.80 -12.90 15.76
C SER A 105 16.22 -11.61 16.36
N GLY A 106 15.25 -11.02 15.66
CA GLY A 106 14.46 -9.87 16.05
C GLY A 106 13.29 -10.20 16.98
N PHE A 107 12.92 -11.48 17.16
CA PHE A 107 11.65 -11.86 17.79
C PHE A 107 11.35 -11.10 19.09
N GLY A 108 10.15 -10.52 19.14
CA GLY A 108 9.65 -9.77 20.30
C GLY A 108 10.20 -8.35 20.45
N LYS A 109 11.26 -7.98 19.72
CA LYS A 109 11.80 -6.61 19.72
C LYS A 109 10.89 -5.68 18.92
N GLN A 110 10.96 -4.40 19.26
CA GLN A 110 10.20 -3.34 18.60
C GLN A 110 11.15 -2.34 17.96
N PHE A 111 10.68 -1.71 16.89
CA PHE A 111 11.37 -0.64 16.20
C PHE A 111 10.35 0.34 15.61
N ILE A 112 10.85 1.50 15.22
CA ILE A 112 10.04 2.57 14.64
C ILE A 112 10.62 2.89 13.27
N ILE A 113 9.75 3.08 12.28
CA ILE A 113 10.10 3.59 10.96
C ILE A 113 9.26 4.83 10.66
N THR A 114 9.81 5.73 9.85
CA THR A 114 9.10 6.92 9.36
C THR A 114 9.02 6.85 7.85
N LEU A 115 7.79 6.88 7.32
CA LEU A 115 7.50 6.87 5.88
C LEU A 115 7.02 8.25 5.45
N LEU A 116 7.65 8.82 4.44
CA LEU A 116 7.22 10.08 3.81
C LEU A 116 6.11 9.81 2.79
N GLU A 117 5.05 10.63 2.79
CA GLU A 117 3.81 10.37 2.04
C GLU A 117 3.95 10.42 0.51
N LEU A 118 5.01 11.04 -0.01
CA LEU A 118 5.27 11.29 -1.44
C LEU A 118 6.54 10.61 -1.97
N ALA A 119 7.03 9.59 -1.27
CA ALA A 119 8.17 8.82 -1.75
C ALA A 119 7.76 7.93 -2.94
N ASP A 120 8.22 8.27 -4.15
CA ASP A 120 8.18 7.37 -5.31
C ASP A 120 9.28 6.31 -5.15
N PHE A 121 9.07 5.41 -4.18
CA PHE A 121 10.03 4.40 -3.76
C PHE A 121 9.32 3.06 -3.60
N SER A 122 9.98 1.96 -3.97
CA SER A 122 9.40 0.63 -3.87
C SER A 122 8.98 0.27 -2.44
N ASP A 123 7.87 -0.45 -2.30
CA ASP A 123 7.33 -0.84 -1.00
C ASP A 123 8.26 -1.86 -0.31
N PHE A 124 8.96 -1.48 0.75
CA PHE A 124 9.74 -2.40 1.61
C PHE A 124 8.94 -2.90 2.83
N LEU A 125 7.71 -2.42 2.99
CA LEU A 125 6.74 -2.89 3.97
C LEU A 125 5.49 -3.36 3.23
N VAL A 126 5.30 -4.67 3.18
CA VAL A 126 4.28 -5.29 2.32
C VAL A 126 3.27 -6.04 3.19
N GLU A 127 1.97 -5.93 2.90
CA GLU A 127 0.96 -6.78 3.54
C GLU A 127 1.36 -8.25 3.42
N ARG A 128 1.24 -8.99 4.54
CA ARG A 128 1.59 -10.42 4.58
C ARG A 128 0.91 -11.22 3.48
N THR A 129 -0.40 -11.05 3.31
CA THR A 129 -1.19 -11.81 2.33
C THR A 129 -0.80 -11.47 0.89
N ARG A 130 -0.49 -10.20 0.60
CA ARG A 130 0.01 -9.76 -0.71
C ARG A 130 1.38 -10.37 -0.99
N PHE A 131 2.29 -10.29 -0.04
CA PHE A 131 3.63 -10.86 -0.17
C PHE A 131 3.56 -12.38 -0.41
N GLU A 132 2.84 -13.12 0.42
CA GLU A 132 2.70 -14.58 0.27
C GLU A 132 2.11 -14.96 -1.09
N ALA A 133 1.11 -14.22 -1.58
CA ALA A 133 0.50 -14.46 -2.88
C ALA A 133 1.46 -14.20 -4.05
N THR A 134 2.26 -13.13 -3.99
CA THR A 134 3.14 -12.73 -5.10
C THR A 134 4.42 -13.56 -5.16
N ILE A 135 4.90 -14.05 -4.01
CA ILE A 135 6.03 -14.99 -3.97
C ILE A 135 5.65 -16.34 -4.58
N VAL A 136 4.44 -16.85 -4.31
CA VAL A 136 3.95 -18.11 -4.89
C VAL A 136 3.85 -18.03 -6.42
N GLN A 137 3.59 -16.84 -6.98
CA GLN A 137 3.50 -16.66 -8.42
C GLN A 137 4.83 -16.97 -9.15
N ASN A 138 5.97 -16.74 -8.49
CA ASN A 138 7.31 -17.13 -8.97
C ASN A 138 7.56 -16.85 -10.47
N TRP A 139 7.72 -15.57 -10.79
CA TRP A 139 7.91 -15.09 -12.16
C TRP A 139 9.16 -15.67 -12.84
N THR A 140 9.06 -15.95 -14.14
CA THR A 140 10.13 -16.50 -14.97
C THR A 140 10.44 -15.59 -16.15
N ILE A 141 11.65 -15.76 -16.72
CA ILE A 141 12.11 -14.96 -17.87
C ILE A 141 11.13 -15.11 -19.04
N ARG A 142 10.74 -13.97 -19.63
CA ARG A 142 9.72 -13.76 -20.68
C ARG A 142 8.26 -13.77 -20.21
N ASP A 143 7.98 -13.97 -18.93
CA ASP A 143 6.61 -13.78 -18.43
C ASP A 143 6.17 -12.33 -18.64
N LYS A 144 4.93 -12.17 -19.10
CA LYS A 144 4.33 -10.86 -19.33
C LYS A 144 3.72 -10.33 -18.04
N CYS A 145 4.06 -9.09 -17.71
CA CYS A 145 3.57 -8.41 -16.52
C CYS A 145 3.09 -7.00 -16.85
N LYS A 146 2.39 -6.40 -15.90
CA LYS A 146 2.04 -4.99 -15.88
C LYS A 146 2.60 -4.35 -14.62
N VAL A 147 3.05 -3.11 -14.73
CA VAL A 147 3.54 -2.30 -13.61
C VAL A 147 2.76 -0.98 -13.63
N TRP A 148 2.42 -0.48 -12.44
CA TRP A 148 1.80 0.83 -12.30
C TRP A 148 2.89 1.88 -12.07
N CYS A 149 3.09 2.78 -13.02
CA CYS A 149 4.13 3.82 -12.92
C CYS A 149 3.64 5.17 -13.44
N MET A 150 4.38 6.23 -13.09
CA MET A 150 4.14 7.58 -13.58
C MET A 150 4.38 7.63 -15.09
N ASP A 151 3.45 8.21 -15.85
CA ASP A 151 3.70 8.57 -17.23
C ASP A 151 4.64 9.79 -17.28
N ASP A 152 5.62 9.75 -18.18
CA ASP A 152 6.71 10.72 -18.25
C ASP A 152 6.28 12.09 -18.81
N GLY A 153 5.06 12.19 -19.36
CA GLY A 153 4.53 13.40 -20.01
C GLY A 153 3.34 14.07 -19.35
N GLU A 154 2.46 13.33 -18.66
CA GLU A 154 1.14 13.85 -18.23
C GLU A 154 0.97 13.92 -16.71
N GLY A 155 1.91 13.37 -15.93
CA GLY A 155 1.81 13.31 -14.47
C GLY A 155 0.69 12.39 -13.96
N GLU A 156 0.00 11.69 -14.87
CA GLU A 156 -0.97 10.66 -14.57
C GLU A 156 -0.27 9.30 -14.49
N ARG A 157 -0.62 8.48 -13.50
CA ARG A 157 -0.13 7.11 -13.40
C ARG A 157 -0.93 6.20 -14.32
N SER A 158 -0.26 5.26 -14.98
CA SER A 158 -0.89 4.32 -15.90
C SER A 158 -0.28 2.93 -15.81
N TRP A 159 -0.98 1.93 -16.36
CA TRP A 159 -0.48 0.56 -16.45
C TRP A 159 0.46 0.41 -17.64
N TRP A 160 1.72 0.07 -17.35
CA TRP A 160 2.73 -0.20 -18.35
C TRP A 160 2.93 -1.70 -18.50
N GLU A 161 2.80 -2.19 -19.72
CA GLU A 161 3.02 -3.59 -20.04
C GLU A 161 4.51 -3.85 -20.30
N GLY A 162 5.03 -4.90 -19.68
CA GLY A 162 6.40 -5.32 -19.82
C GLY A 162 6.55 -6.83 -19.77
N HIS A 163 7.79 -7.27 -19.76
CA HIS A 163 8.12 -8.68 -19.56
C HIS A 163 9.39 -8.83 -18.73
N VAL A 164 9.49 -9.97 -18.03
CA VAL A 164 10.68 -10.30 -17.25
C VAL A 164 11.86 -10.53 -18.19
N LEU A 165 12.81 -9.60 -18.18
CA LEU A 165 14.05 -9.68 -18.94
C LEU A 165 15.05 -10.60 -18.24
N ALA A 166 15.22 -10.42 -16.93
CA ALA A 166 16.15 -11.17 -16.11
C ALA A 166 15.68 -11.26 -14.65
N ILE A 167 16.24 -12.23 -13.93
CA ILE A 167 16.11 -12.38 -12.48
C ILE A 167 17.47 -12.00 -11.89
N THR A 168 17.50 -11.02 -11.00
CA THR A 168 18.74 -10.55 -10.39
C THR A 168 19.30 -11.61 -9.44
N PRO A 169 20.63 -11.73 -9.33
CA PRO A 169 21.23 -12.60 -8.33
C PRO A 169 21.00 -12.02 -6.93
N ASP A 170 20.95 -12.90 -5.92
CA ASP A 170 20.78 -12.48 -4.54
C ASP A 170 21.96 -11.59 -4.09
N SER A 171 21.64 -10.57 -3.28
CA SER A 171 22.64 -9.71 -2.67
C SER A 171 23.50 -10.52 -1.68
N PRO A 172 24.85 -10.35 -1.66
CA PRO A 172 25.70 -11.01 -0.67
C PRO A 172 25.33 -10.68 0.77
N ASP A 173 24.85 -9.45 1.00
CA ASP A 173 24.49 -8.95 2.32
C ASP A 173 23.08 -9.39 2.74
N PHE A 174 22.20 -9.66 1.75
CA PHE A 174 20.83 -10.13 1.94
C PHE A 174 20.52 -11.33 1.05
N PRO A 175 21.05 -12.52 1.40
CA PRO A 175 20.78 -13.73 0.64
C PRO A 175 19.27 -14.04 0.63
N GLU A 176 18.75 -14.51 -0.50
CA GLU A 176 17.33 -14.85 -0.71
C GLU A 176 16.34 -13.66 -0.65
N SER A 177 16.82 -12.42 -0.63
CA SER A 177 15.95 -11.25 -0.66
C SER A 177 15.13 -11.17 -1.95
N PRO A 178 13.80 -10.98 -1.89
CA PRO A 178 12.97 -10.75 -3.07
C PRO A 178 12.95 -9.27 -3.49
N TRP A 179 13.70 -8.40 -2.81
CA TRP A 179 13.79 -6.98 -3.11
C TRP A 179 14.37 -6.74 -4.51
N LEU A 180 13.66 -5.98 -5.36
CA LEU A 180 14.11 -5.59 -6.71
C LEU A 180 14.62 -6.79 -7.55
N LYS A 181 13.97 -7.95 -7.39
CA LYS A 181 14.40 -9.24 -7.93
C LYS A 181 14.25 -9.38 -9.45
N TYR A 182 13.33 -8.65 -10.06
CA TYR A 182 12.98 -8.82 -11.47
C TYR A 182 13.36 -7.58 -12.28
N ALA A 183 14.18 -7.76 -13.31
CA ALA A 183 14.39 -6.74 -14.32
C ALA A 183 13.27 -6.85 -15.36
N ILE A 184 12.47 -5.79 -15.50
CA ILE A 184 11.35 -5.72 -16.43
C ILE A 184 11.73 -4.82 -17.59
N GLN A 185 11.55 -5.31 -18.82
CA GLN A 185 11.71 -4.52 -20.04
C GLN A 185 10.35 -4.10 -20.58
N PHE A 186 10.20 -2.79 -20.83
CA PHE A 186 9.03 -2.17 -21.41
C PHE A 186 9.14 -2.01 -22.93
N TYR A 187 8.03 -1.67 -23.60
CA TYR A 187 7.97 -1.57 -25.06
C TYR A 187 8.81 -0.43 -25.66
N ASP A 188 9.06 0.62 -24.88
CA ASP A 188 9.94 1.74 -25.25
C ASP A 188 11.44 1.38 -25.18
N GLY A 189 11.75 0.18 -24.68
CA GLY A 189 13.12 -0.32 -24.50
C GLY A 189 13.74 0.03 -23.16
N SER A 190 13.04 0.75 -22.27
CA SER A 190 13.49 1.00 -20.91
C SER A 190 13.44 -0.27 -20.06
N ASP A 191 14.33 -0.36 -19.08
CA ASP A 191 14.39 -1.44 -18.12
C ASP A 191 14.59 -0.93 -16.68
N PHE A 192 13.79 -1.48 -15.76
CA PHE A 192 13.84 -1.14 -14.34
C PHE A 192 13.70 -2.41 -13.50
N LEU A 193 14.20 -2.34 -12.27
CA LEU A 193 14.08 -3.44 -11.31
C LEU A 193 12.80 -3.27 -10.49
N TYR A 194 12.13 -4.40 -10.24
CA TYR A 194 10.90 -4.45 -9.46
C TYR A 194 10.88 -5.66 -8.54
N SER A 195 10.18 -5.49 -7.43
CA SER A 195 9.88 -6.54 -6.47
C SER A 195 8.62 -7.31 -6.89
N PRO A 196 8.45 -8.58 -6.47
CA PRO A 196 7.33 -9.42 -6.89
C PRO A 196 5.93 -8.80 -6.69
N TRP A 197 5.75 -8.02 -5.63
CA TRP A 197 4.46 -7.38 -5.31
C TRP A 197 4.13 -6.17 -6.18
N GLU A 198 5.09 -5.63 -6.92
CA GLU A 198 4.88 -4.51 -7.86
C GLU A 198 4.43 -5.01 -9.25
N LEU A 199 4.49 -6.33 -9.49
CA LEU A 199 4.17 -6.95 -10.78
C LEU A 199 2.75 -7.51 -10.79
N HIS A 200 2.02 -7.21 -11.86
CA HIS A 200 0.65 -7.71 -12.08
C HIS A 200 0.59 -8.63 -13.30
N ALA A 201 0.00 -9.81 -13.15
CA ALA A 201 -0.24 -10.71 -14.28
C ALA A 201 -1.37 -10.21 -15.18
N ALA A 202 -1.30 -10.59 -16.46
CA ALA A 202 -2.41 -10.40 -17.40
C ALA A 202 -3.61 -11.34 -17.13
N GLY A 203 -3.43 -12.38 -16.30
CA GLY A 203 -4.49 -13.26 -15.81
C GLY A 203 -4.95 -12.87 -14.40
N PRO A 204 -6.05 -13.44 -13.88
CA PRO A 204 -6.45 -13.18 -12.51
C PRO A 204 -5.32 -13.62 -11.57
N LEU A 205 -4.72 -12.65 -10.88
CA LEU A 205 -3.88 -12.93 -9.72
C LEU A 205 -4.66 -13.84 -8.78
N VAL A 206 -3.97 -14.68 -8.01
CA VAL A 206 -4.61 -15.28 -6.83
C VAL A 206 -5.18 -14.10 -6.04
N PRO A 207 -6.51 -13.99 -5.86
CA PRO A 207 -7.07 -12.87 -5.14
C PRO A 207 -6.49 -12.91 -3.73
N TRP A 208 -5.61 -11.97 -3.39
CA TRP A 208 -5.12 -11.90 -2.03
C TRP A 208 -6.16 -11.15 -1.22
N LYS A 209 -6.34 -11.61 0.01
CA LYS A 209 -7.31 -11.01 0.92
C LYS A 209 -6.65 -9.80 1.55
N HIS A 210 -7.16 -8.61 1.27
CA HIS A 210 -6.75 -7.40 1.99
C HIS A 210 -7.01 -7.54 3.49
N PRO A 211 -6.06 -7.07 4.34
CA PRO A 211 -6.32 -6.80 5.74
C PRO A 211 -7.57 -5.95 5.87
N HIS A 212 -8.40 -6.31 6.84
CA HIS A 212 -9.55 -5.52 7.19
C HIS A 212 -9.78 -5.62 8.67
N ILE A 213 -10.29 -4.53 9.22
CA ILE A 213 -10.71 -4.47 10.61
C ILE A 213 -11.73 -5.58 10.87
N ASP A 214 -11.56 -6.28 11.99
CA ASP A 214 -12.51 -7.31 12.41
C ASP A 214 -13.96 -6.76 12.39
N SER A 215 -14.87 -7.57 11.88
CA SER A 215 -16.26 -7.15 11.68
C SER A 215 -16.95 -6.70 12.97
N SER A 216 -16.62 -7.30 14.12
CA SER A 216 -17.16 -6.86 15.40
C SER A 216 -16.59 -5.51 15.82
N ILE A 217 -15.29 -5.28 15.63
CA ILE A 217 -14.64 -3.99 15.92
C ILE A 217 -15.23 -2.91 15.01
N ARG A 218 -15.32 -3.16 13.70
CA ARG A 218 -15.93 -2.25 12.72
C ARG A 218 -17.35 -1.87 13.14
N ASN A 219 -18.18 -2.85 13.47
CA ASN A 219 -19.58 -2.59 13.86
C ASN A 219 -19.67 -1.78 15.17
N LYS A 220 -18.77 -2.01 16.13
CA LYS A 220 -18.67 -1.20 17.36
C LYS A 220 -18.27 0.24 17.07
N LEU A 221 -17.28 0.47 16.21
CA LEU A 221 -16.85 1.81 15.79
C LEU A 221 -18.00 2.57 15.09
N LEU A 222 -18.69 1.93 14.15
CA LEU A 222 -19.83 2.53 13.46
C LEU A 222 -20.97 2.88 14.44
N SER A 223 -21.22 2.02 15.43
CA SER A 223 -22.23 2.29 16.48
C SER A 223 -21.84 3.47 17.39
N ALA A 224 -20.57 3.55 17.79
CA ALA A 224 -20.05 4.66 18.57
C ALA A 224 -20.14 5.98 17.79
N MET A 225 -19.77 5.96 16.51
CA MET A 225 -19.86 7.12 15.62
C MET A 225 -21.30 7.60 15.45
N THR A 226 -22.24 6.68 15.21
CA THR A 226 -23.67 6.98 15.12
C THR A 226 -24.21 7.61 16.40
N THR A 227 -23.73 7.13 17.56
CA THR A 227 -24.10 7.69 18.86
C THR A 227 -23.57 9.11 19.02
N LEU A 228 -22.33 9.35 18.62
CA LEU A 228 -21.68 10.64 18.71
C LEU A 228 -22.33 11.67 17.79
N GLN A 229 -22.67 11.30 16.54
CA GLN A 229 -23.46 12.14 15.62
C GLN A 229 -24.81 12.57 16.23
N LYS A 230 -25.54 11.63 16.87
CA LYS A 230 -26.80 11.94 17.56
C LYS A 230 -26.61 12.93 18.72
N MET A 231 -25.48 12.84 19.44
CA MET A 231 -25.16 13.77 20.52
C MET A 231 -24.74 15.15 19.99
N SER A 232 -24.03 15.22 18.87
CA SER A 232 -23.63 16.47 18.23
C SER A 232 -24.82 17.37 17.90
N HIS A 233 -25.95 16.81 17.48
CA HIS A 233 -27.17 17.60 17.26
C HIS A 233 -27.73 18.26 18.52
N LYS A 234 -27.48 17.67 19.70
CA LYS A 234 -27.96 18.22 20.99
C LYS A 234 -26.99 19.22 21.60
N ASN A 235 -25.68 19.01 21.36
CA ASN A 235 -24.61 19.80 21.98
C ASN A 235 -23.98 20.82 21.03
N GLN A 236 -24.73 21.28 20.01
CA GLN A 236 -24.26 22.27 19.03
C GLN A 236 -22.94 21.88 18.34
N ASP A 237 -22.77 20.58 18.07
CA ASP A 237 -21.59 20.01 17.41
C ASP A 237 -20.26 20.34 18.11
N TYR A 238 -20.23 20.24 19.44
CA TYR A 238 -19.04 20.52 20.27
C TYR A 238 -17.75 19.82 19.76
N TYR A 239 -17.86 18.59 19.26
CA TYR A 239 -16.74 17.82 18.73
C TYR A 239 -16.53 18.00 17.20
N GLY A 240 -17.30 18.85 16.53
CA GLY A 240 -17.14 19.18 15.12
C GLY A 240 -17.48 18.06 14.14
N VAL A 241 -18.24 17.06 14.55
CA VAL A 241 -18.52 15.86 13.75
C VAL A 241 -19.51 16.12 12.62
N LEU A 242 -20.51 16.96 12.84
CA LEU A 242 -21.43 17.36 11.77
C LEU A 242 -20.74 18.26 10.74
N LYS A 243 -19.83 19.13 11.19
CA LYS A 243 -18.97 19.90 10.28
C LYS A 243 -18.11 18.99 9.43
N LEU A 244 -17.52 17.96 10.03
CA LEU A 244 -16.69 17.00 9.31
C LEU A 244 -17.49 16.23 8.24
N ASP A 245 -18.68 15.74 8.57
CA ASP A 245 -19.58 15.10 7.59
C ASP A 245 -20.00 16.05 6.45
N THR A 246 -20.04 17.37 6.71
CA THR A 246 -20.35 18.37 5.69
C THR A 246 -19.18 18.57 4.73
N VAL A 247 -17.95 18.64 5.26
CA VAL A 247 -16.71 18.77 4.47
C VAL A 247 -16.45 17.52 3.62
N VAL A 248 -16.69 16.34 4.17
CA VAL A 248 -16.55 15.06 3.44
C VAL A 248 -17.50 14.97 2.25
N GLY A 249 -18.64 15.67 2.29
CA GLY A 249 -19.57 15.73 1.16
C GLY A 249 -19.02 16.51 -0.05
N GLU A 250 -17.92 17.25 0.11
CA GLU A 250 -17.19 17.88 -0.98
C GLU A 250 -16.30 16.84 -1.66
N SER A 251 -16.26 16.85 -3.00
CA SER A 251 -15.64 15.79 -3.82
C SER A 251 -14.19 15.48 -3.50
N ASP A 252 -13.50 16.45 -2.91
CA ASP A 252 -12.05 16.47 -2.72
C ASP A 252 -11.62 15.67 -1.49
N PHE A 253 -12.56 15.27 -0.63
CA PHE A 253 -12.31 14.55 0.63
C PHE A 253 -12.99 13.17 0.69
N ILE A 254 -13.61 12.74 -0.41
CA ILE A 254 -14.17 11.39 -0.51
C ILE A 254 -13.00 10.43 -0.74
N ASN A 255 -12.79 9.51 0.21
CA ASN A 255 -11.93 8.35 0.03
C ASN A 255 -12.56 7.48 -1.08
N ARG A 256 -12.08 7.62 -2.31
CA ARG A 256 -12.43 6.78 -3.46
C ARG A 256 -11.38 5.70 -3.62
#